data_AF-A0A1J5EHQ7-F1
#
_entry.id   AF-A0A1J5EHQ7-F1
#
_cell.length_a   1.000
_cell.length_b   1.000
_cell.length_c   1.000
_cell.angle_alpha   90.00
_cell.angle_beta   90.00
_cell.angle_gamma   90.00
#
_symmetry.space_group_name_H-M   'P 1'
#
loop_
_entity.id
_entity.type
_entity.pdbx_description
1 polymer ?
#
loop_
_entity_poly.entity_id
_entity_poly.type
_entity_poly.pdbx_seq_one_letter_code
_entity_poly.pdbx_strand_id
1 'polypeptide(L)' 'MSKGEDYARLGYAALCRAALAVAEKARKENRKLPIWKYGKVVYDFPTITPQHVAAADADKPRR' A
#
# COMPACT_ATOMS: atom_id res chain seq x y z
N MET A 1 21.38 -12.50 5.97
CA MET A 1 19.95 -12.26 6.27
C MET A 1 19.40 -13.53 6.88
N SER A 2 18.61 -13.38 7.94
CA SER A 2 18.01 -14.53 8.61
C SER A 2 16.80 -15.02 7.82
N LYS A 3 16.46 -16.32 7.91
CA LYS A 3 15.26 -16.87 7.24
C LYS A 3 13.97 -16.08 7.60
N GLY A 4 13.92 -15.52 8.81
CA GLY A 4 12.79 -14.69 9.25
C GLY A 4 12.65 -13.38 8.46
N GLU A 5 13.76 -12.74 8.09
CA GLU A 5 13.75 -11.52 7.27
C GLU A 5 13.23 -11.78 5.85
N ASP A 6 13.60 -12.91 5.26
CA ASP A 6 13.14 -13.30 3.92
C ASP A 6 11.64 -13.60 3.91
N TYR A 7 11.14 -14.32 4.93
CA TYR A 7 9.69 -14.55 5.07
C TYR A 7 8.92 -13.24 5.32
N ALA A 8 9.46 -12.34 6.13
CA ALA A 8 8.86 -11.03 6.35
C ALA A 8 8.77 -10.22 5.05
N ARG A 9 9.81 -10.24 4.21
CA ARG A 9 9.80 -9.57 2.89
C ARG A 9 8.80 -10.19 1.92
N LEU A 10 8.71 -11.52 1.88
CA LEU A 10 7.72 -12.20 1.04
C LEU A 10 6.30 -11.88 1.48
N GLY A 11 6.04 -11.89 2.78
CA GLY A 11 4.75 -11.49 3.36
C GLY A 11 4.38 -10.04 3.05
N TYR A 12 5.35 -9.12 3.22
CA TYR A 12 5.16 -7.71 2.89
C TYR A 12 4.85 -7.51 1.39
N ALA A 13 5.60 -8.17 0.50
CA ALA A 13 5.35 -8.11 -0.93
C ALA A 13 3.96 -8.65 -1.31
N ALA A 14 3.51 -9.73 -0.68
CA ALA A 14 2.16 -10.27 -0.88
C ALA A 14 1.08 -9.29 -0.41
N LEU A 15 1.28 -8.64 0.75
CA LEU A 15 0.38 -7.63 1.30
C LEU A 15 0.24 -6.42 0.36
N CYS A 16 1.37 -5.91 -0.18
CA CYS A 16 1.34 -4.81 -1.15
C CYS A 16 0.55 -5.17 -2.41
N ARG A 17 0.72 -6.39 -2.94
CA ARG A 17 -0.04 -6.86 -4.11
C ARG A 17 -1.55 -6.94 -3.81
N ALA A 18 -1.91 -7.46 -2.65
CA ALA A 18 -3.31 -7.54 -2.22
C ALA A 18 -3.93 -6.13 -2.07
N ALA A 19 -3.21 -5.20 -1.45
CA ALA A 19 -3.65 -3.82 -1.30
C ALA A 19 -3.90 -3.13 -2.65
N LEU A 20 -2.99 -3.34 -3.63
CA LEU A 20 -3.16 -2.81 -4.99
C LEU A 20 -4.38 -3.41 -5.70
N ALA A 21 -4.60 -4.72 -5.60
CA ALA A 21 -5.77 -5.36 -6.20
C ALA A 21 -7.09 -4.82 -5.64
N VAL A 22 -7.15 -4.58 -4.32
CA VAL A 22 -8.30 -3.96 -3.66
C VAL A 22 -8.50 -2.52 -4.12
N ALA A 23 -7.42 -1.74 -4.22
CA ALA A 23 -7.46 -0.36 -4.72
C ALA A 23 -7.97 -0.29 -6.17
N GLU A 24 -7.49 -1.17 -7.05
CA GLU A 24 -7.96 -1.23 -8.43
C GLU A 24 -9.43 -1.64 -8.54
N LYS A 25 -9.85 -2.63 -7.75
CA LYS A 25 -11.25 -3.06 -7.73
C LYS A 25 -12.17 -1.95 -7.23
N ALA A 26 -11.81 -1.29 -6.14
CA ALA A 26 -12.55 -0.16 -5.60
C ALA A 26 -12.62 1.01 -6.61
N ARG A 27 -11.53 1.28 -7.35
CA ARG A 27 -11.55 2.27 -8.44
C ARG A 27 -12.52 1.89 -9.55
N LYS A 28 -12.50 0.64 -10.03
CA LYS A 28 -13.42 0.14 -11.08
C LYS A 28 -14.88 0.21 -10.64
N GLU A 29 -15.15 -0.06 -9.38
CA GLU A 29 -16.50 -0.04 -8.80
C GLU A 29 -16.91 1.34 -8.26
N ASN A 30 -16.08 2.37 -8.45
CA ASN A 30 -16.30 3.72 -7.93
C ASN A 30 -16.59 3.76 -6.41
N ARG A 31 -15.87 2.92 -5.65
CA ARG A 31 -15.97 2.79 -4.19
C ARG A 31 -14.82 3.50 -3.49
N LYS A 32 -15.11 4.06 -2.33
CA LYS A 32 -14.12 4.66 -1.43
C LYS A 32 -13.54 3.60 -0.50
N LEU A 33 -12.25 3.69 -0.21
CA LEU A 33 -11.57 2.84 0.75
C LEU A 33 -11.32 3.60 2.06
N PRO A 34 -11.35 2.91 3.21
CA PRO A 34 -10.95 3.50 4.48
C PRO A 34 -9.43 3.72 4.51
N ILE A 35 -9.02 4.95 4.74
CA ILE A 35 -7.62 5.38 4.85
C ILE A 35 -7.43 6.02 6.22
N TRP A 36 -6.38 5.63 6.94
CA TRP A 36 -6.01 6.29 8.19
C TRP A 36 -5.28 7.61 7.88
N LYS A 37 -5.89 8.75 8.20
CA LYS A 37 -5.31 10.09 7.96
C LYS A 37 -5.61 11.01 9.14
N TYR A 38 -4.60 11.72 9.63
CA TYR A 38 -4.72 12.67 10.75
C TYR A 38 -5.39 12.06 12.00
N GLY A 39 -5.02 10.83 12.36
CA GLY A 39 -5.52 10.17 13.58
C GLY A 39 -6.96 9.64 13.49
N LYS A 40 -7.56 9.60 12.31
CA LYS A 40 -8.91 9.05 12.09
C LYS A 40 -9.00 8.28 10.78
N VAL A 41 -10.03 7.45 10.66
CA VAL A 41 -10.39 6.79 9.39
C VAL A 41 -11.15 7.79 8.52
N VAL A 42 -10.68 7.99 7.29
CA VAL A 42 -11.31 8.79 6.25
C VAL A 42 -11.57 7.90 5.04
N TYR A 43 -12.76 7.97 4.47
CA TYR A 43 -13.09 7.24 3.25
C TYR A 43 -12.76 8.10 2.04
N ASP A 44 -11.80 7.65 1.24
CA ASP A 44 -11.37 8.36 0.04
C ASP A 44 -11.21 7.39 -1.14
N PHE A 45 -11.21 7.93 -2.36
CA PHE A 45 -10.93 7.11 -3.52
C PHE A 45 -9.45 6.67 -3.49
N PRO A 46 -9.17 5.40 -3.85
CA PRO A 46 -7.79 4.96 -4.05
C PRO A 46 -7.19 5.76 -5.20
N THR A 47 -6.51 6.84 -4.85
CA THR A 47 -5.87 7.71 -5.82
C THR A 47 -4.48 7.13 -6.07
N ILE A 48 -4.24 6.64 -7.29
CA ILE A 48 -2.90 6.28 -7.79
C ILE A 48 -2.15 7.59 -8.12
N THR A 49 -2.17 8.56 -7.21
CA THR A 49 -1.38 9.79 -7.35
C THR A 49 -0.04 9.60 -6.66
N PRO A 50 1.02 10.26 -7.16
CA PRO A 50 2.41 9.91 -6.88
C PRO A 50 2.83 9.98 -5.41
N GLN A 51 2.04 10.59 -4.53
CA GLN A 51 2.39 10.73 -3.11
C GLN A 51 2.45 9.38 -2.37
N HIS A 52 1.62 8.40 -2.73
CA HIS A 52 1.60 7.09 -2.05
C HIS A 52 2.65 6.12 -2.58
N VAL A 53 3.02 6.22 -3.87
CA VAL A 53 4.13 5.43 -4.45
C VAL A 53 5.48 6.01 -4.00
N ALA A 54 5.60 7.35 -3.93
CA ALA A 54 6.80 8.00 -3.43
C ALA A 54 7.11 7.66 -1.97
N ALA A 55 6.11 7.47 -1.11
CA ALA A 55 6.33 7.05 0.27
C ALA A 55 6.85 5.60 0.39
N ALA A 56 6.41 4.70 -0.50
CA ALA A 56 6.87 3.32 -0.53
C ALA A 56 8.24 3.15 -1.20
N ASP A 57 8.59 4.02 -2.17
CA ASP A 57 9.90 4.02 -2.83
C ASP A 57 10.96 4.87 -2.09
N ALA A 58 10.55 5.84 -1.25
CA ALA A 58 11.49 6.64 -0.43
C ALA A 58 12.10 5.86 0.74
N ASP A 59 11.51 4.73 1.14
CA ASP A 59 12.02 3.87 2.23
C ASP A 59 12.94 2.75 1.71
N LYS A 60 13.32 2.78 0.42
CA LYS A 60 14.40 1.93 -0.10
C LYS A 60 15.74 2.55 0.29
N PRO A 61 16.62 1.83 1.01
CA PRO A 61 17.98 2.29 1.20
C PRO A 61 18.66 2.36 -0.18
N ARG A 62 19.18 3.54 -0.53
CA ARG A 62 20.00 3.76 -1.72
C ARG A 62 21.21 2.82 -1.65
N ARG A 63 21.36 1.99 -2.67
CA ARG A 63 22.51 1.11 -2.88
C ARG A 63 23.55 1.83 -3.72
#